data_AF-A0AA40S3B4-F1
#
_entry.id   AF-A0AA40S3B4-F1
#
_cell.length_a   1.000
_cell.length_b   1.000
_cell.length_c   1.000
_cell.angle_alpha   90.00
_cell.angle_beta   90.00
_cell.angle_gamma   90.00
#
_symmetry.space_group_name_H-M   'P 1'
#
loop_
_entity.id
_entity.type
_entity.pdbx_description
1 polymer ?
#
loop_
_entity_poly.entity_id
_entity_poly.type
_entity_poly.pdbx_seq_one_letter_code
_entity_poly.pdbx_strand_id
1 'polypeptide(L)'
;MAAFLEDTATQLIDNPFPSARAAAARSIWAGRGFDLRAMGAEIAGLADLLGALAALPASEPLIEEVARSGPHTASVFLSADRGRVVGVALYGKPGTALPGFTPPRTRRRTRSPAASAQLDLFADLR
;
A
#
# COMPACT_ATOMS: atom_id res chain seq x y z
N MET A 1 -5.71 1.06 -8.06
CA MET A 1 -6.13 0.84 -6.66
C MET A 1 -6.90 2.03 -6.09
N ALA A 2 -6.43 3.27 -6.27
CA ALA A 2 -7.21 4.47 -5.89
C ALA A 2 -8.63 4.47 -6.49
N ALA A 3 -8.77 4.22 -7.80
CA ALA A 3 -10.07 4.11 -8.46
C ALA A 3 -11.01 3.05 -7.85
N PHE A 4 -10.49 1.98 -7.24
CA PHE A 4 -11.32 1.00 -6.52
C PHE A 4 -11.86 1.59 -5.22
N LEU A 5 -11.02 2.32 -4.47
CA LEU A 5 -11.43 2.96 -3.21
C LEU A 5 -12.36 4.17 -3.42
N GLU A 6 -12.26 4.82 -4.58
CA GLU A 6 -13.10 5.96 -4.98
C GLU A 6 -14.43 5.54 -5.62
N ASP A 7 -14.59 4.27 -5.99
CA ASP A 7 -15.84 3.76 -6.56
C ASP A 7 -16.97 3.81 -5.54
N THR A 8 -18.10 4.40 -5.94
CA THR A 8 -19.32 4.48 -5.12
C THR A 8 -19.89 3.13 -4.68
N ALA A 9 -19.58 2.04 -5.40
CA ALA A 9 -19.96 0.69 -5.01
C ALA A 9 -19.05 0.11 -3.90
N THR A 10 -17.91 0.74 -3.64
CA THR A 10 -16.97 0.31 -2.60
C THR A 10 -17.40 0.81 -1.24
N GLN A 11 -17.55 -0.13 -0.31
CA GLN A 11 -17.97 0.16 1.06
C GLN A 11 -16.87 -0.24 2.03
N LEU A 12 -16.60 0.62 3.02
CA LEU A 12 -15.84 0.21 4.19
C LEU A 12 -16.68 -0.77 4.99
N ILE A 13 -16.11 -1.93 5.29
CA ILE A 13 -16.73 -2.94 6.13
C ILE A 13 -16.09 -2.90 7.51
N ASP A 14 -16.89 -3.23 8.52
CA ASP A 14 -16.40 -3.26 9.89
C ASP A 14 -15.34 -4.36 10.05
N ASN A 15 -14.18 -3.98 10.58
CA ASN A 15 -13.11 -4.90 10.93
C ASN A 15 -13.05 -4.99 12.46
N PRO A 16 -13.48 -6.11 13.06
CA PRO A 16 -13.52 -6.25 14.52
C PRO A 16 -12.12 -6.27 15.16
N PHE A 17 -11.06 -6.44 14.35
CA PHE A 17 -9.68 -6.45 14.80
C PHE A 17 -8.83 -5.48 13.94
N PRO A 18 -9.10 -4.17 14.00
CA PRO A 18 -8.46 -3.20 13.12
C PRO A 18 -7.06 -2.85 13.60
N SER A 19 -6.80 -2.94 14.90
CA SER A 19 -5.51 -2.58 15.48
C SER A 19 -4.46 -3.66 15.23
N ALA A 20 -3.33 -3.26 14.67
CA ALA A 20 -2.20 -4.14 14.44
C ALA A 20 -0.87 -3.48 14.85
N ARG A 21 0.17 -4.29 15.03
CA ARG A 21 1.57 -3.84 15.06
C ARG A 21 2.21 -4.14 13.72
N ALA A 22 3.14 -3.31 13.24
CA ALA A 22 3.75 -3.49 11.92
C ALA A 22 4.35 -4.90 11.70
N ALA A 23 5.05 -5.46 12.70
CA ALA A 23 5.58 -6.81 12.60
C ALA A 23 4.48 -7.89 12.50
N ALA A 24 3.40 -7.75 13.28
CA ALA A 24 2.27 -8.67 13.24
C ALA A 24 1.53 -8.59 11.91
N ALA A 25 1.25 -7.38 11.42
CA ALA A 25 0.65 -7.13 10.11
C ALA A 25 1.48 -7.77 9.00
N ARG A 26 2.82 -7.57 9.01
CA ARG A 26 3.72 -8.16 8.01
C ARG A 26 3.66 -9.68 8.00
N SER A 27 3.72 -10.33 9.17
CA SER A 27 3.66 -11.78 9.28
C SER A 27 2.32 -12.33 8.81
N ILE A 28 1.22 -11.71 9.23
CA ILE A 28 -0.14 -12.09 8.80
C ILE A 28 -0.28 -11.97 7.29
N TRP A 29 0.19 -10.87 6.70
CA TRP A 29 0.06 -10.63 5.27
C TRP A 29 1.00 -11.46 4.40
N ALA A 30 2.16 -11.84 4.92
CA ALA A 30 3.02 -12.80 4.26
C ALA A 30 2.33 -14.18 4.15
N GLY A 31 1.71 -14.65 5.24
CA GLY A 31 0.92 -15.89 5.25
C GLY A 31 -0.34 -15.80 4.38
N ARG A 32 -1.16 -14.76 4.60
CA ARG A 32 -2.39 -14.53 3.83
C ARG A 32 -2.13 -14.44 2.32
N GLY A 33 -1.04 -13.80 1.92
CA GLY A 33 -0.66 -13.72 0.51
C GLY A 33 -0.32 -15.09 -0.11
N PHE A 34 0.26 -16.01 0.67
CA PHE A 34 0.45 -17.39 0.26
C PHE A 34 -0.89 -18.13 0.14
N ASP A 35 -1.74 -18.03 1.16
CA ASP A 35 -3.04 -18.71 1.19
C ASP A 35 -3.96 -18.28 0.05
N LEU A 36 -4.05 -16.98 -0.22
CA LEU A 36 -4.84 -16.43 -1.31
C LEU A 36 -4.41 -17.02 -2.66
N ARG A 37 -3.09 -17.07 -2.92
CA ARG A 37 -2.56 -17.65 -4.16
C ARG A 37 -2.82 -19.15 -4.23
N ALA A 38 -2.66 -19.87 -3.13
CA ALA A 38 -2.94 -21.31 -3.07
C ALA A 38 -4.41 -21.61 -3.37
N MET A 39 -5.33 -20.73 -2.96
CA MET A 39 -6.75 -20.81 -3.28
C MET A 39 -7.11 -20.27 -4.69
N GLY A 40 -6.14 -19.85 -5.50
CA GLY A 40 -6.40 -19.30 -6.84
C GLY A 40 -7.03 -17.91 -6.84
N ALA A 41 -6.85 -17.13 -5.78
CA ALA A 41 -7.20 -15.71 -5.76
C ALA A 41 -6.05 -14.87 -6.31
N GLU A 42 -6.40 -13.85 -7.10
CA GLU A 42 -5.44 -12.83 -7.51
C GLU A 42 -5.26 -11.78 -6.39
N ILE A 43 -4.04 -11.26 -6.27
CA ILE A 43 -3.66 -10.22 -5.32
C ILE A 43 -2.71 -9.20 -5.95
N ALA A 44 -2.98 -7.91 -5.74
CA ALA A 44 -2.14 -6.79 -6.14
C ALA A 44 -1.71 -5.97 -4.93
N GLY A 45 -0.53 -5.35 -5.01
CA GLY A 45 0.02 -4.49 -3.94
C GLY A 45 0.66 -5.23 -2.76
N LEU A 46 0.66 -6.57 -2.74
CA LEU A 46 1.21 -7.35 -1.62
C LEU A 46 2.70 -7.06 -1.38
N ALA A 47 3.51 -7.05 -2.44
CA ALA A 47 4.95 -6.83 -2.30
C ALA A 47 5.25 -5.43 -1.72
N ASP A 48 4.55 -4.41 -2.25
CA ASP A 48 4.69 -3.02 -1.77
C ASP A 48 4.20 -2.87 -0.33
N LEU A 49 3.09 -3.52 0.04
CA LEU A 49 2.59 -3.57 1.41
C LEU A 49 3.62 -4.20 2.35
N LEU A 50 4.15 -5.37 2.01
CA LEU A 50 5.14 -6.07 2.85
C LEU A 50 6.43 -5.25 2.98
N GLY A 51 6.87 -4.59 1.91
CA GLY A 51 8.01 -3.68 1.93
C GLY A 51 7.77 -2.47 2.84
N ALA A 52 6.61 -1.83 2.73
CA ALA A 52 6.24 -0.70 3.57
C ALA A 52 6.15 -1.07 5.05
N LEU A 53 5.56 -2.22 5.38
CA LEU A 53 5.49 -2.73 6.76
C LEU A 53 6.87 -3.10 7.30
N ALA A 54 7.76 -3.64 6.47
CA ALA A 54 9.13 -3.98 6.87
C ALA A 54 10.00 -2.75 7.16
N ALA A 55 9.67 -1.59 6.59
CA ALA A 55 10.38 -0.34 6.81
C ALA A 55 9.98 0.38 8.11
N LEU A 56 8.93 -0.07 8.79
CA LEU A 56 8.46 0.50 10.05
C LEU A 56 9.12 -0.15 11.27
N PRO A 57 9.21 0.55 12.42
CA PRO A 57 9.53 -0.08 13.69
C PRO A 57 8.57 -1.26 13.96
N ALA A 58 9.09 -2.37 14.49
CA ALA A 58 8.29 -3.59 14.69
C ALA A 58 7.04 -3.35 15.56
N SER A 59 7.14 -2.46 16.55
CA SER A 59 6.08 -2.06 17.47
C SER A 59 5.21 -0.91 16.96
N GLU A 60 5.42 -0.39 15.75
CA GLU A 60 4.62 0.71 15.20
C GLU A 60 3.12 0.32 15.19
N PRO A 61 2.24 1.10 15.84
CA PRO A 61 0.81 0.85 15.85
C PRO A 61 0.15 1.26 14.53
N LEU A 62 -0.69 0.37 14.00
CA LEU A 62 -1.38 0.52 12.73
C LEU A 62 -2.87 0.24 12.87
N ILE A 63 -3.64 0.74 11.90
CA ILE A 63 -5.06 0.43 11.72
C ILE A 63 -5.23 -0.21 10.34
N GLU A 64 -5.84 -1.39 10.28
CA GLU A 64 -6.31 -2.01 9.04
C GLU A 64 -7.78 -1.68 8.83
N GLU A 65 -8.05 -0.88 7.80
CA GLU A 65 -9.39 -0.72 7.25
C GLU A 65 -9.61 -1.70 6.10
N VAL A 66 -10.83 -2.21 6.00
CA VAL A 66 -11.19 -3.14 4.93
C VAL A 66 -12.29 -2.52 4.09
N ALA A 67 -12.05 -2.43 2.79
CA ALA A 67 -13.01 -1.95 1.80
C ALA A 67 -13.41 -3.10 0.87
N ARG A 68 -14.68 -3.19 0.49
CA ARG A 68 -15.20 -4.25 -0.38
C ARG A 68 -16.10 -3.68 -1.46
N SER A 69 -15.94 -4.20 -2.67
CA SER A 69 -16.87 -4.01 -3.78
C SER A 69 -17.00 -5.33 -4.53
N GLY A 70 -18.23 -5.87 -4.57
CA GLY A 70 -18.52 -7.16 -5.20
C GLY A 70 -17.58 -8.29 -4.71
N PRO A 71 -16.85 -8.96 -5.63
CA PRO A 71 -15.95 -10.06 -5.29
C PRO A 71 -14.54 -9.61 -4.86
N HIS A 72 -14.28 -8.30 -4.77
CA HIS A 72 -12.96 -7.76 -4.48
C HIS A 72 -12.91 -7.11 -3.10
N THR A 73 -11.81 -7.29 -2.39
CA THR A 73 -11.56 -6.71 -1.07
C THR A 73 -10.20 -6.04 -1.06
N ALA A 74 -10.15 -4.80 -0.57
CA ALA A 74 -8.93 -4.07 -0.30
C ALA A 74 -8.71 -3.98 1.22
N SER A 75 -7.50 -4.29 1.66
CA SER A 75 -7.06 -3.95 3.01
C SER A 75 -6.10 -2.78 2.94
N VAL A 76 -6.42 -1.73 3.70
CA VAL A 76 -5.71 -0.46 3.76
C VAL A 76 -5.09 -0.33 5.14
N PHE A 77 -3.76 -0.30 5.20
CA PHE A 77 -3.03 -0.04 6.43
C PHE A 77 -2.78 1.45 6.58
N LEU A 78 -3.20 1.99 7.72
CA LEU A 78 -3.04 3.37 8.12
C LEU A 78 -2.13 3.46 9.35
N SER A 79 -1.49 4.62 9.55
CA SER A 79 -0.94 4.99 10.85
C SER A 79 -2.05 5.02 11.92
N ALA A 80 -1.68 4.91 13.19
CA ALA A 80 -2.63 4.88 14.31
C ALA A 80 -3.54 6.13 14.38
N ASP A 81 -3.05 7.28 13.94
CA ASP A 81 -3.79 8.55 13.84
C ASP A 81 -4.64 8.67 12.56
N ARG A 82 -4.59 7.67 11.67
CA ARG A 82 -5.22 7.64 10.35
C ARG A 82 -4.76 8.75 9.40
N GLY A 83 -3.68 9.45 9.73
CA GLY A 83 -3.15 10.57 8.94
C GLY A 83 -2.36 10.13 7.70
N ARG A 84 -1.89 8.88 7.67
CA ARG A 84 -1.05 8.36 6.58
C ARG A 84 -1.48 6.95 6.16
N VAL A 85 -1.61 6.74 4.86
CA VAL A 85 -1.66 5.40 4.27
C VAL A 85 -0.25 4.80 4.26
N VAL A 86 -0.08 3.68 4.93
CA VAL A 86 1.16 2.90 4.99
C VAL A 86 1.26 1.96 3.79
N GLY A 87 0.17 1.28 3.43
CA GLY A 87 0.15 0.35 2.31
C GLY A 87 -1.24 -0.21 2.06
N VAL A 88 -1.43 -0.82 0.89
CA VAL A 88 -2.73 -1.37 0.48
C VAL A 88 -2.49 -2.67 -0.28
N ALA A 89 -3.36 -3.66 -0.06
CA ALA A 89 -3.44 -4.85 -0.90
C ALA A 89 -4.88 -5.05 -1.38
N LEU A 90 -5.08 -5.24 -2.69
CA LEU A 90 -6.37 -5.62 -3.29
C LEU A 90 -6.33 -7.09 -3.68
N TYR A 91 -7.35 -7.85 -3.30
CA TYR A 91 -7.48 -9.25 -3.65
C TYR A 91 -8.91 -9.63 -4.04
N GLY A 92 -9.04 -10.59 -4.94
CA GLY A 92 -10.32 -11.13 -5.39
C GLY A 92 -10.75 -12.38 -4.61
N LYS A 93 -11.99 -12.81 -4.83
CA LYS A 93 -12.39 -14.20 -4.56
C LYS A 93 -11.61 -15.17 -5.46
N PRO A 94 -11.43 -16.44 -5.07
CA PRO A 94 -10.90 -17.49 -5.94
C PRO A 94 -11.49 -17.47 -7.36
N GLY A 95 -10.64 -17.56 -8.38
CA GLY A 95 -11.05 -17.56 -9.79
C GLY A 95 -11.60 -16.22 -10.32
N THR A 96 -11.53 -15.14 -9.53
CA THR A 96 -11.96 -13.80 -9.95
C THR A 96 -10.74 -12.95 -10.28
N ALA A 97 -10.66 -12.47 -11.53
CA ALA A 97 -9.62 -11.53 -11.94
C ALA A 97 -9.74 -10.18 -11.20
N LEU A 98 -8.62 -9.55 -10.91
CA LEU A 98 -8.62 -8.19 -10.37
C LEU A 98 -9.11 -7.17 -11.40
N PRO A 99 -9.78 -6.08 -10.96
CA PRO A 99 -10.12 -5.00 -11.86
C PRO A 99 -8.84 -4.43 -12.49
N GLY A 100 -8.88 -4.19 -13.80
CA GLY A 100 -7.77 -3.60 -14.53
C GLY A 100 -7.40 -2.25 -13.93
N PHE A 101 -6.16 -2.13 -13.45
CA PHE A 101 -5.65 -0.85 -12.97
C PHE A 101 -4.93 -0.15 -14.10
N THR A 102 -5.53 0.89 -14.66
CA THR A 102 -4.78 1.80 -15.50
C THR A 102 -3.88 2.64 -14.59
N PRO A 103 -2.55 2.52 -14.64
CA PRO A 103 -1.70 3.42 -13.88
C PRO A 103 -2.01 4.86 -14.33
N PRO A 104 -2.16 5.82 -13.41
CA PRO A 104 -2.27 7.21 -13.81
C PRO A 104 -1.06 7.55 -14.66
N ARG A 105 -1.29 7.98 -15.91
CA ARG A 105 -0.22 8.34 -16.84
C ARG A 105 0.64 9.36 -16.12
N THR A 106 1.87 8.98 -15.78
CA THR A 106 2.80 9.93 -15.18
C THR A 106 2.95 11.07 -16.19
N ARG A 107 2.42 12.25 -15.87
CA ARG A 107 2.83 13.46 -16.60
C ARG A 107 4.29 13.60 -16.27
N ARG A 108 5.15 13.15 -17.20
CA ARG A 108 6.59 13.29 -17.12
C ARG A 108 6.85 14.78 -16.94
N ARG A 109 7.04 15.21 -15.69
CA ARG A 109 7.48 16.56 -15.37
C ARG A 109 8.89 16.59 -15.95
N THR A 110 9.03 17.20 -17.12
CA THR A 110 10.33 17.48 -17.72
C THR A 110 11.09 18.33 -16.71
N ARG A 111 11.98 17.68 -15.95
CA ARG A 111 13.01 18.37 -15.20
C ARG A 111 13.86 19.07 -16.25
N SER A 112 13.75 20.39 -16.33
CA SER A 112 14.78 21.20 -16.97
C SER A 112 16.10 20.91 -16.24
N PRO A 113 17.17 20.53 -16.95
CA PRO A 113 18.51 20.51 -16.38
C PRO A 113 19.01 21.96 -16.40
N ALA A 114 18.73 22.70 -15.34
CA ALA A 114 19.32 24.02 -15.16
C ALA A 114 19.81 24.15 -13.72
N ALA A 115 21.11 24.43 -13.63
CA ALA A 115 21.90 24.72 -12.43
C ALA A 115 22.19 23.53 -11.50
N SER A 116 23.09 22.65 -11.95
CA SER A 116 24.22 22.24 -11.11
C SER A 116 25.02 23.50 -10.71
N ALA A 117 24.54 24.26 -9.74
CA ALA A 117 25.38 25.13 -8.93
C ALA A 117 25.85 24.27 -7.77
N GLN A 118 26.90 23.52 -8.04
CA GLN A 118 27.64 22.70 -7.11
C GLN A 118 28.06 23.58 -5.92
N LEU A 119 27.68 23.13 -4.72
CA LEU A 119 28.15 23.67 -3.45
C LEU A 119 29.68 23.61 -3.43
N ASP A 120 30.34 24.76 -3.54
CA ASP A 120 31.77 24.87 -3.33
C ASP A 120 32.01 24.91 -1.81
N LEU A 121 32.12 23.72 -1.21
CA LEU A 121 32.25 23.51 0.24
C LEU A 121 33.70 23.52 0.75
N PHE A 122 34.67 23.93 -0.08
CA PHE A 122 36.09 23.90 0.29
C PHE A 122 36.91 25.09 -0.25
N ALA A 123 36.34 26.29 -0.30
CA ALA A 123 37.16 27.50 -0.40
C ALA A 123 37.62 27.94 1.00
N ASP A 124 38.42 27.09 1.63
CA ASP A 124 39.14 27.39 2.87
C ASP A 124 40.65 27.53 2.56
N LEU A 125 41.24 28.57 3.16
CA LEU A 125 42.65 28.67 3.54
C LEU A 125 43.71 28.85 2.43
N ARG A 126 43.97 30.12 2.08
CA ARG A 126 45.29 30.75 2.24
C ARG A 126 45.26 32.27 2.10
#